data_AF-A0A7V3RMB9-F1
#
_entry.id   AF-A0A7V3RMB9-F1
#
_cell.length_a   1.000
_cell.length_b   1.000
_cell.length_c   1.000
_cell.angle_alpha   90.00
_cell.angle_beta   90.00
_cell.angle_gamma   90.00
#
_symmetry.space_group_name_H-M   'P 1'
#
loop_
_entity.id
_entity.type
_entity.pdbx_description
1 polymer ?
#
loop_
_entity_poly.entity_id
_entity_poly.type
_entity_poly.pdbx_seq_one_letter_code
_entity_poly.pdbx_strand_id
1 'polypeptide(L)'
;MRRRISFVLLLCLPACGCGKTKSTDELLANLKSPQAKDRIIAVRLLQQRKGDAAKVVPALVEALKDNEGDIRLSAAIGLGYFGEQAKDAIRALQQAAQHDRDVRVRKQATVALSRIDPARFPGSPK
;
A
#
# COMPACT_ATOMS: atom_id res chain seq x y z
N MET A 1 26.93 -28.94 -56.46
CA MET A 1 26.74 -28.78 -54.99
C MET A 1 26.41 -27.31 -54.72
N ARG A 2 25.14 -26.87 -54.75
CA ARG A 2 24.23 -26.70 -53.59
C ARG A 2 24.92 -26.29 -52.29
N ARG A 3 24.68 -25.05 -51.86
CA ARG A 3 24.16 -24.72 -50.52
C ARG A 3 23.53 -23.32 -50.55
N ARG A 4 22.19 -23.32 -50.62
CA ARG A 4 21.31 -22.17 -50.35
C ARG A 4 21.40 -21.88 -48.85
N ILE A 5 21.70 -20.65 -48.46
CA ILE A 5 21.59 -20.20 -47.07
C ILE A 5 20.17 -19.67 -46.90
N SER A 6 19.25 -20.55 -46.51
CA SER A 6 17.98 -20.19 -45.87
C SER A 6 17.93 -20.87 -44.52
N PHE A 7 17.97 -20.07 -43.46
CA PHE A 7 17.49 -20.38 -42.11
C PHE A 7 17.00 -19.02 -41.57
N VAL A 8 15.72 -18.69 -41.76
CA VAL A 8 14.63 -19.00 -40.83
C VAL A 8 14.95 -18.51 -39.41
N LEU A 9 14.41 -17.32 -39.12
CA LEU A 9 13.60 -17.01 -37.94
C LEU A 9 13.94 -17.77 -36.65
N LEU A 10 14.58 -17.08 -35.70
CA LEU A 10 14.23 -17.21 -34.29
C LEU A 10 14.54 -15.89 -33.56
N LEU A 11 13.61 -14.94 -33.68
CA LEU A 11 13.53 -13.80 -32.76
C LEU A 11 13.27 -14.37 -31.36
N CYS A 12 14.31 -14.39 -30.52
CA CYS A 12 14.19 -14.65 -29.09
C CYS A 12 13.21 -13.63 -28.47
N LEU A 13 12.07 -14.14 -27.98
CA LEU A 13 11.39 -13.92 -26.68
C LEU A 13 11.56 -12.55 -25.98
N PRO A 14 10.61 -12.14 -25.11
CA PRO A 14 9.16 -12.34 -25.07
C PRO A 14 8.44 -10.98 -24.92
N ALA A 15 7.33 -10.77 -25.63
CA ALA A 15 6.41 -9.69 -25.27
C ALA A 15 5.65 -10.13 -23.99
N CYS A 16 6.35 -10.08 -22.86
CA CYS A 16 5.75 -10.11 -21.54
C CYS A 16 4.76 -8.94 -21.52
N GLY A 17 3.46 -9.26 -21.42
CA GLY A 17 2.41 -8.26 -21.34
C GLY A 17 2.70 -7.32 -20.18
N CYS A 18 3.28 -6.16 -20.48
CA CYS A 18 3.42 -5.07 -19.53
C CYS A 18 2.03 -4.50 -19.30
N GLY A 19 1.26 -5.15 -18.41
CA GLY A 19 0.15 -4.49 -17.75
C GLY A 19 0.73 -3.24 -17.10
N LYS A 20 0.40 -2.06 -17.64
CA LYS A 20 0.89 -0.78 -17.13
C LYS A 20 0.52 -0.71 -15.66
N THR A 21 1.51 -0.91 -14.78
CA THR A 21 1.30 -0.74 -13.35
C THR A 21 1.06 0.76 -13.13
N LYS A 22 -0.05 1.12 -12.49
CA LYS A 22 -0.38 2.53 -12.22
C LYS A 22 0.77 3.20 -11.47
N SER A 23 1.11 4.42 -11.87
CA SER A 23 2.16 5.20 -11.20
C SER A 23 1.76 5.53 -9.75
N THR A 24 2.71 5.90 -8.90
CA THR A 24 2.40 6.32 -7.53
C THR A 24 1.43 7.51 -7.54
N ASP A 25 1.66 8.51 -8.41
CA ASP A 25 0.80 9.70 -8.48
C ASP A 25 -0.62 9.35 -8.98
N GLU A 26 -0.77 8.43 -9.95
CA GLU A 26 -2.08 7.93 -10.37
C GLU A 26 -2.81 7.19 -9.25
N LEU A 27 -2.09 6.40 -8.45
CA LEU A 27 -2.68 5.71 -7.31
C LEU A 27 -3.11 6.70 -6.22
N LEU A 28 -2.32 7.74 -5.96
CA LEU A 28 -2.69 8.82 -5.03
C LEU A 28 -3.95 9.54 -5.48
N ALA A 29 -4.10 9.80 -6.79
CA ALA A 29 -5.33 10.37 -7.34
C ALA A 29 -6.56 9.46 -7.12
N ASN A 30 -6.39 8.14 -7.28
CA ASN A 30 -7.47 7.16 -7.11
C ASN A 30 -7.99 7.07 -5.66
N LEU A 31 -7.24 7.50 -4.65
CA LEU A 31 -7.74 7.62 -3.28
C LEU A 31 -8.90 8.62 -3.14
N LYS A 32 -9.07 9.52 -4.11
CA LYS A 32 -10.18 10.50 -4.14
C LYS A 32 -11.38 10.03 -4.95
N SER A 33 -11.35 8.81 -5.50
CA SER A 33 -12.46 8.29 -6.32
C SER A 33 -13.74 8.15 -5.49
N PRO A 34 -14.92 8.51 -6.05
CA PRO A 34 -16.19 8.22 -5.40
C PRO A 34 -16.41 6.71 -5.21
N GLN A 35 -15.79 5.88 -6.07
CA GLN A 35 -15.93 4.43 -6.01
C GLN A 35 -14.96 3.84 -4.97
N ALA A 36 -15.53 3.16 -3.97
CA ALA A 36 -14.74 2.45 -2.96
C ALA A 36 -13.74 1.44 -3.56
N LYS A 37 -14.10 0.80 -4.69
CA LYS A 37 -13.24 -0.16 -5.40
C LYS A 37 -11.94 0.47 -5.89
N ASP A 38 -11.98 1.70 -6.40
CA ASP A 38 -10.78 2.38 -6.87
C ASP A 38 -9.88 2.76 -5.69
N ARG A 39 -10.48 3.25 -4.62
CA ARG A 39 -9.77 3.66 -3.39
C ARG A 39 -9.09 2.48 -2.71
N ILE A 40 -9.76 1.33 -2.56
CA ILE A 40 -9.15 0.14 -1.94
C ILE A 40 -8.00 -0.43 -2.79
N ILE A 41 -8.14 -0.43 -4.13
CA ILE A 41 -7.05 -0.82 -5.03
C ILE A 41 -5.86 0.14 -4.86
N ALA A 42 -6.13 1.44 -4.81
CA ALA A 42 -5.11 2.45 -4.59
C ALA A 42 -4.35 2.24 -3.27
N VAL A 43 -5.06 2.12 -2.15
CA VAL A 43 -4.44 1.89 -0.83
C VAL A 43 -3.55 0.65 -0.87
N ARG A 44 -4.05 -0.49 -1.38
CA ARG A 44 -3.30 -1.76 -1.40
C ARG A 44 -2.03 -1.68 -2.24
N LEU A 45 -2.08 -1.02 -3.40
CA LEU A 45 -0.91 -0.87 -4.28
C LEU A 45 0.09 0.15 -3.72
N LEU A 46 -0.37 1.18 -3.05
CA LEU A 46 0.49 2.19 -2.41
C LEU A 46 1.33 1.61 -1.27
N GLN A 47 0.86 0.57 -0.56
CA GLN A 47 1.65 -0.08 0.52
C GLN A 47 3.02 -0.59 0.06
N GLN A 48 3.17 -0.88 -1.23
CA GLN A 48 4.40 -1.44 -1.80
C GLN A 48 5.38 -0.35 -2.28
N ARG A 49 4.99 0.93 -2.23
CA ARG A 49 5.76 2.06 -2.76
C ARG A 49 6.73 2.63 -1.73
N LYS A 50 7.62 1.79 -1.18
CA LYS A 50 8.60 2.19 -0.16
C LYS A 50 9.51 3.37 -0.58
N GLY A 51 9.84 3.45 -1.87
CA GLY A 51 10.64 4.56 -2.42
C GLY A 51 9.93 5.92 -2.41
N ASP A 52 8.61 5.95 -2.29
CA ASP A 52 7.79 7.15 -2.30
C ASP A 52 7.15 7.45 -0.93
N ALA A 53 7.73 6.94 0.17
CA ALA A 53 7.15 7.02 1.51
C ALA A 53 6.68 8.44 1.89
N ALA A 54 7.47 9.47 1.56
CA ALA A 54 7.14 10.87 1.83
C ALA A 54 5.81 11.34 1.19
N LYS A 55 5.43 10.78 0.03
CA LYS A 55 4.13 11.05 -0.61
C LYS A 55 3.04 10.11 -0.10
N VAL A 56 3.39 8.84 0.11
CA VAL A 56 2.42 7.78 0.38
C VAL A 56 1.92 7.79 1.82
N VAL A 57 2.79 8.01 2.79
CA VAL A 57 2.41 8.01 4.21
C VAL A 57 1.30 9.02 4.50
N PRO A 58 1.40 10.31 4.10
CA PRO A 58 0.31 11.27 4.33
C PRO A 58 -1.00 10.84 3.67
N ALA A 59 -0.94 10.23 2.49
CA ALA A 59 -2.11 9.76 1.78
C ALA A 59 -2.79 8.57 2.47
N LEU A 60 -2.00 7.65 3.05
CA LEU A 60 -2.52 6.55 3.86
C LEU A 60 -3.08 7.06 5.21
N VAL A 61 -2.50 8.12 5.78
CA VAL A 61 -3.07 8.78 6.97
C VAL A 61 -4.47 9.32 6.67
N GLU A 62 -4.68 9.96 5.52
CA GLU A 62 -6.03 10.40 5.13
C GLU A 62 -6.98 9.22 4.86
N ALA A 63 -6.48 8.12 4.28
CA ALA A 63 -7.27 6.90 4.08
C ALA A 63 -7.73 6.21 5.37
N LEU A 64 -7.11 6.51 6.54
CA LEU A 64 -7.64 6.10 7.84
C LEU A 64 -8.97 6.77 8.21
N LYS A 65 -9.41 7.79 7.46
CA LYS A 65 -10.69 8.48 7.66
C LYS A 65 -11.77 8.02 6.68
N ASP A 66 -11.49 7.04 5.83
CA ASP A 66 -12.42 6.58 4.81
C ASP A 66 -13.72 6.03 5.40
N ASN A 67 -14.83 6.22 4.70
CA ASN A 67 -16.12 5.67 5.10
C ASN A 67 -16.10 4.13 5.13
N GLU A 68 -15.33 3.48 4.25
CA GLU A 68 -15.27 2.02 4.19
C GLU A 68 -14.26 1.43 5.17
N GLY A 69 -14.72 0.49 6.01
CA GLY A 69 -13.88 -0.17 7.01
C GLY A 69 -12.67 -0.89 6.41
N ASP A 70 -12.85 -1.53 5.25
CA ASP A 70 -11.76 -2.26 4.59
C ASP A 70 -10.66 -1.34 4.04
N ILE A 71 -11.01 -0.10 3.68
CA ILE A 71 -10.04 0.92 3.25
C ILE A 71 -9.25 1.41 4.46
N ARG A 72 -9.92 1.75 5.57
CA ARG A 72 -9.25 2.14 6.82
C ARG A 72 -8.34 1.03 7.34
N LEU A 73 -8.81 -0.21 7.30
CA LEU A 73 -8.02 -1.40 7.67
C LEU A 73 -6.76 -1.49 6.81
N SER A 74 -6.92 -1.40 5.49
CA SER A 74 -5.78 -1.46 4.57
C SER A 74 -4.82 -0.28 4.76
N ALA A 75 -5.32 0.91 5.11
CA ALA A 75 -4.48 2.05 5.42
C ALA A 75 -3.61 1.79 6.67
N ALA A 76 -4.21 1.26 7.75
CA ALA A 76 -3.48 0.88 8.95
C ALA A 76 -2.40 -0.19 8.68
N ILE A 77 -2.74 -1.23 7.88
CA ILE A 77 -1.76 -2.24 7.44
C ILE A 77 -0.59 -1.57 6.71
N GLY A 78 -0.90 -0.70 5.75
CA GLY A 78 0.08 -0.02 4.91
C GLY A 78 1.05 0.81 5.74
N LEU A 79 0.53 1.64 6.62
CA LEU A 79 1.34 2.47 7.52
C LEU A 79 2.29 1.61 8.39
N GLY A 80 1.81 0.46 8.88
CA GLY A 80 2.66 -0.49 9.59
C GLY A 80 3.78 -1.10 8.74
N TYR A 81 3.61 -1.23 7.42
CA TYR A 81 4.66 -1.72 6.51
C TYR A 81 5.72 -0.67 6.15
N PHE A 82 5.37 0.62 6.27
CA PHE A 82 6.34 1.71 6.17
C PHE A 82 7.23 1.83 7.42
N GLY A 83 6.82 1.24 8.55
CA GLY A 83 7.61 1.22 9.79
C GLY A 83 8.01 2.64 10.21
N GLU A 84 9.28 2.85 10.58
CA GLU A 84 9.76 4.17 11.03
C GLU A 84 9.53 5.32 10.04
N GLN A 85 9.41 5.04 8.74
CA GLN A 85 9.10 6.07 7.74
C GLN A 85 7.69 6.66 7.92
N ALA A 86 6.83 6.00 8.69
CA ALA A 86 5.47 6.44 9.02
C ALA A 86 5.33 7.02 10.44
N LYS A 87 6.42 7.50 11.06
CA LYS A 87 6.37 8.14 12.40
C LYS A 87 5.33 9.27 12.50
N ASP A 88 5.14 10.05 11.44
CA ASP A 88 4.12 11.11 11.41
C ASP A 88 2.67 10.59 11.49
N ALA A 89 2.45 9.30 11.21
CA ALA A 89 1.14 8.67 11.31
C ALA A 89 0.75 8.23 12.73
N ILE A 90 1.67 8.31 13.72
CA ILE A 90 1.44 7.78 15.07
C ILE A 90 0.15 8.33 15.69
N ARG A 91 -0.07 9.64 15.64
CA ARG A 91 -1.27 10.25 16.24
C ARG A 91 -2.56 9.74 15.60
N ALA A 92 -2.59 9.62 14.26
CA ALA A 92 -3.76 9.14 13.53
C ALA A 92 -4.03 7.65 13.83
N LEU A 93 -2.98 6.83 13.92
CA LEU A 93 -3.10 5.43 14.28
C LEU A 93 -3.55 5.24 15.74
N GLN A 94 -3.10 6.08 16.68
CA GLN A 94 -3.61 6.05 18.06
C GLN A 94 -5.12 6.34 18.11
N GLN A 95 -5.58 7.34 17.35
CA GLN A 95 -7.00 7.65 17.23
C GLN A 95 -7.78 6.47 16.65
N ALA A 96 -7.30 5.87 15.56
CA ALA A 96 -7.92 4.68 14.97
C ALA A 96 -7.92 3.49 15.94
N ALA A 97 -6.83 3.26 16.68
CA ALA A 97 -6.73 2.19 17.67
C ALA A 97 -7.76 2.32 18.80
N GLN A 98 -8.08 3.54 19.21
CA GLN A 98 -8.99 3.82 20.33
C GLN A 98 -10.46 3.94 19.89
N HIS A 99 -10.69 4.53 18.72
CA HIS A 99 -12.02 5.06 18.38
C HIS A 99 -12.59 4.54 17.06
N ASP A 100 -11.84 3.75 16.26
CA ASP A 100 -12.43 3.21 15.04
C ASP A 100 -13.60 2.27 15.37
N ARG A 101 -14.71 2.46 14.66
CA ARG A 101 -15.91 1.63 14.79
C ARG A 101 -15.66 0.15 14.47
N ASP A 102 -14.71 -0.17 13.59
CA ASP A 102 -14.37 -1.55 13.23
C ASP A 102 -13.25 -2.08 14.13
N VAL A 103 -13.54 -3.17 14.86
CA VAL A 103 -12.59 -3.87 15.76
C VAL A 103 -11.32 -4.29 15.02
N ARG A 104 -11.42 -4.68 13.74
CA ARG A 104 -10.27 -5.09 12.92
C ARG A 104 -9.33 -3.91 12.70
N VAL A 105 -9.87 -2.73 12.41
CA VAL A 105 -9.08 -1.51 12.24
C VAL A 105 -8.39 -1.15 13.55
N ARG A 106 -9.09 -1.22 14.69
CA ARG A 106 -8.49 -0.94 16.00
C ARG A 106 -7.29 -1.84 16.28
N LYS A 107 -7.45 -3.16 16.14
CA LYS A 107 -6.38 -4.14 16.34
C LYS A 107 -5.20 -3.88 15.41
N GLN A 108 -5.49 -3.61 14.13
CA GLN A 108 -4.45 -3.40 13.14
C GLN A 108 -3.71 -2.08 13.33
N ALA A 109 -4.37 -1.03 13.82
CA ALA A 109 -3.73 0.23 14.17
C ALA A 109 -2.75 0.03 15.34
N THR A 110 -3.09 -0.76 16.36
CA THR A 110 -2.13 -1.14 17.43
C THR A 110 -0.92 -1.89 16.89
N VAL A 111 -1.13 -2.83 15.95
CA VAL A 111 -0.02 -3.54 15.27
C VAL A 111 0.82 -2.59 14.42
N ALA A 112 0.22 -1.60 13.78
CA ALA A 112 0.96 -0.61 13.00
C ALA A 112 1.81 0.27 13.92
N LEU A 113 1.26 0.73 15.05
CA LEU A 113 2.00 1.50 16.06
C LEU A 113 3.25 0.75 16.56
N SER A 114 3.12 -0.55 16.86
CA SER A 114 4.27 -1.34 17.32
C SER A 114 5.32 -1.61 16.26
N ARG A 115 4.95 -1.56 14.97
CA ARG A 115 5.92 -1.64 13.86
C ARG A 115 6.61 -0.32 13.57
N ILE A 116 5.94 0.80 13.82
CA ILE A 116 6.46 2.16 13.57
C ILE A 116 7.40 2.59 14.69
N ASP A 117 7.05 2.29 15.93
CA ASP A 117 7.83 2.64 17.12
C ASP A 117 7.68 1.54 18.20
N PRO A 118 8.44 0.43 18.08
CA PRO A 118 8.36 -0.69 19.01
C PRO A 118 8.74 -0.33 20.45
N ALA A 119 9.61 0.68 20.62
CA ALA A 119 10.06 1.13 21.94
C ALA A 119 8.92 1.84 22.69
N ARG A 120 8.14 2.66 21.98
CA ARG A 120 6.99 3.35 22.55
C ARG A 120 5.73 2.48 22.62
N PHE A 121 5.55 1.58 21.67
CA PHE A 121 4.38 0.72 21.55
C PHE A 121 4.80 -0.75 21.49
N PRO A 122 5.19 -1.36 22.63
CA PRO A 122 5.56 -2.76 22.65
C PRO A 122 4.40 -3.64 22.18
N GLY A 123 4.68 -4.55 21.25
CA GLY A 123 3.72 -5.57 20.86
C GLY A 123 3.39 -6.46 22.07
N SER A 124 2.14 -6.88 22.20
CA SER A 124 1.78 -7.86 23.23
C SER A 124 2.60 -9.16 23.01
N PRO A 125 3.13 -9.77 24.08
CA PRO A 125 3.77 -11.07 23.99
C PRO A 125 2.81 -12.06 23.33
N LYS A 126 3.34 -12.89 22.43
CA LYS A 126 2.57 -13.95 21.79
C LYS A 126 2.24 -15.06 22.77
#